data_AF-A0A0G0FM12-F1
#
_entry.id   AF-A0A0G0FM12-F1
#
_cell.length_a   1.000
_cell.length_b   1.000
_cell.length_c   1.000
_cell.angle_alpha   90.00
_cell.angle_beta   90.00
_cell.angle_gamma   90.00
#
_symmetry.space_group_name_H-M   'P 1'
#
loop_
_entity.id
_entity.type
_entity.pdbx_description
1 polymer ?
#
loop_
_entity_poly.entity_id
_entity_poly.type
_entity_poly.pdbx_seq_one_letter_code
_entity_poly.pdbx_strand_id
1 'polypeptide(L)'
;MVIDATWFGRTHFLIVYWDTKLHYVQYWRYTTFKEKAEEISQDLIWLKRNGVVLSGVTSDGSPGIIRAVATVYPDIPQQRCLVHIQRQVLAWLSQNPSTLAGALILGLNQIKNYQEKDRFVHRFLNWRQRNEVFLRERSLVGVKSKQWRYAHRNLRRCRALH
;
A
#
# COMPACT_ATOMS: atom_id res chain seq x y z
N MET A 1 10.76 10.49 0.26
CA MET A 1 11.42 9.42 1.03
C MET A 1 10.68 8.10 0.82
N VAL A 2 11.41 7.01 0.67
CA VAL A 2 10.82 5.65 0.67
C VAL A 2 11.11 5.01 2.03
N ILE A 3 10.07 4.46 2.65
CA ILE A 3 10.18 3.71 3.91
C ILE A 3 9.81 2.26 3.58
N ASP A 4 10.77 1.37 3.75
CA ASP A 4 10.57 -0.06 3.50
C ASP A 4 10.95 -0.88 4.73
N ALA A 5 10.19 -1.94 4.95
CA ALA A 5 10.18 -2.72 6.16
C ALA A 5 10.31 -4.20 5.82
N THR A 6 11.41 -4.83 6.23
CA THR A 6 11.68 -6.25 5.95
C THR A 6 11.68 -7.07 7.23
N TRP A 7 10.98 -8.20 7.19
CA TRP A 7 10.91 -9.18 8.26
C TRP A 7 11.99 -10.24 8.11
N PHE A 8 12.74 -10.49 9.18
CA PHE A 8 13.68 -11.59 9.30
C PHE A 8 13.16 -12.59 10.35
N GLY A 9 12.53 -13.66 9.88
CA GLY A 9 11.85 -14.61 10.76
C GLY A 9 10.59 -14.00 11.39
N ARG A 10 10.31 -14.36 12.66
CA ARG A 10 9.08 -13.94 13.35
C ARG A 10 9.23 -12.72 14.27
N THR A 11 10.46 -12.35 14.60
CA THR A 11 10.74 -11.35 15.63
C THR A 11 11.60 -10.20 15.13
N HIS A 12 12.44 -10.41 14.12
CA HIS A 12 13.40 -9.37 13.70
C HIS A 12 12.84 -8.56 12.55
N PHE A 13 13.04 -7.25 12.62
CA PHE A 13 12.46 -6.28 11.72
C PHE A 13 13.48 -5.19 11.40
N LEU A 14 13.68 -4.92 10.11
CA LEU A 14 14.55 -3.86 9.61
C LEU A 14 13.70 -2.82 8.89
N ILE A 15 13.80 -1.58 9.31
CA ILE A 15 13.19 -0.41 8.67
C ILE A 15 14.30 0.41 8.02
N VAL A 16 14.10 0.78 6.76
CA VAL A 16 15.04 1.61 5.99
C VAL A 16 14.33 2.87 5.51
N TYR A 17 14.97 4.02 5.75
CA TYR A 17 14.51 5.34 5.31
C TYR A 17 15.41 5.82 4.17
N TRP A 18 14.98 5.59 2.93
CA TRP A 18 15.73 5.90 1.72
C TRP A 18 15.35 7.26 1.13
N ASP A 19 16.36 8.08 0.85
CA ASP A 19 16.18 9.32 0.11
C ASP A 19 16.17 9.06 -1.40
N THR A 20 15.04 9.34 -2.03
CA THR A 20 14.86 9.14 -3.47
C THR A 20 15.59 10.18 -4.32
N LYS A 21 15.91 11.36 -3.78
CA LYS A 21 16.62 12.42 -4.51
C LYS A 21 18.13 12.25 -4.38
N LEU A 22 18.59 11.94 -3.17
CA LEU A 22 20.01 11.84 -2.87
C LEU A 22 20.57 10.42 -3.06
N HIS A 23 19.70 9.43 -3.30
CA HIS A 23 20.06 8.03 -3.54
C HIS A 23 20.91 7.41 -2.42
N TYR A 24 20.56 7.69 -1.15
CA TYR A 24 21.20 7.07 0.00
C TYR A 24 20.23 6.81 1.16
N VAL A 25 20.66 5.95 2.09
CA VAL A 25 19.92 5.64 3.32
C VAL A 25 20.13 6.75 4.34
N GLN A 26 19.08 7.52 4.63
CA GLN A 26 19.12 8.59 5.64
C GLN A 26 19.15 8.03 7.06
N TYR A 27 18.47 6.90 7.25
CA TYR A 27 18.38 6.22 8.54
C TYR A 27 17.96 4.76 8.35
N TRP A 28 18.27 3.93 9.33
CA TRP A 28 17.76 2.58 9.42
C TRP A 28 17.60 2.20 10.88
N ARG A 29 16.64 1.31 11.15
CA ARG A 29 16.41 0.76 12.49
C ARG A 29 16.25 -0.74 12.37
N TYR A 30 16.99 -1.47 13.20
CA TYR A 30 16.74 -2.88 13.47
C TYR A 30 16.07 -3.02 14.83
N THR A 31 14.95 -3.74 14.89
CA THR A 31 14.19 -3.99 16.12
C THR A 31 13.70 -5.43 16.18
N THR A 32 13.57 -5.96 17.40
CA THR A 32 13.01 -7.28 17.68
C THR A 32 11.53 -7.22 18.08
N PHE A 33 10.99 -6.01 18.16
CA PHE A 33 9.59 -5.76 18.47
C PHE A 33 8.86 -5.39 17.18
N LYS A 34 7.64 -5.93 17.04
CA LYS A 34 6.78 -5.69 15.87
C LYS A 34 6.66 -4.19 15.59
N GLU A 35 6.64 -3.82 14.31
CA GLU A 35 6.40 -2.48 13.76
C GLU A 35 5.46 -1.61 14.61
N LYS A 36 6.02 -0.87 15.56
CA LYS A 36 5.30 0.06 16.42
C LYS A 36 5.33 1.42 15.77
N ALA A 37 4.15 2.02 15.61
CA ALA A 37 4.03 3.37 15.06
C ALA A 37 4.85 4.38 15.89
N GLU A 38 5.00 4.12 17.18
CA GLU A 38 5.79 4.91 18.12
C GLU A 38 7.28 4.94 17.75
N GLU A 39 7.88 3.78 17.40
CA GLU A 39 9.29 3.71 17.01
C GLU A 39 9.55 4.44 15.69
N ILE A 40 8.68 4.22 14.70
CA ILE A 40 8.77 4.93 13.42
C ILE A 40 8.58 6.44 13.63
N SER A 41 7.69 6.85 14.53
CA SER A 41 7.51 8.27 14.86
C SER A 41 8.78 8.86 15.46
N GLN A 42 9.48 8.13 16.34
CA GLN A 42 10.75 8.55 16.91
C GLN A 42 11.84 8.72 15.84
N ASP A 43 11.93 7.77 14.90
CA ASP A 43 12.87 7.83 13.77
C ASP A 43 12.60 9.07 12.90
N LEU A 44 11.33 9.30 12.56
CA LEU A 44 10.90 10.44 11.76
C LEU A 44 11.16 11.78 12.48
N ILE A 45 10.97 11.83 13.79
CA ILE A 45 11.31 13.01 14.61
C ILE A 45 12.82 13.23 14.65
N TRP A 46 13.61 12.17 14.79
CA TRP A 46 15.07 12.25 14.77
C TRP A 46 15.57 12.77 13.42
N LEU A 47 15.06 12.23 12.31
CA LEU A 47 15.35 12.71 10.96
C LEU A 47 15.02 14.19 10.79
N LYS A 48 13.83 14.61 11.26
CA LYS A 48 13.39 16.02 11.23
C LYS A 48 14.37 16.95 11.96
N ARG A 49 14.80 16.54 13.16
CA ARG A 49 15.72 17.29 14.01
C ARG A 49 17.13 17.38 13.42
N ASN A 50 17.53 16.39 12.62
CA ASN A 50 18.81 16.36 11.93
C ASN A 50 18.75 17.01 10.53
N GLY A 51 17.74 17.83 10.26
CA GLY A 51 17.67 18.65 9.05
C GLY A 51 17.16 17.91 7.81
N VAL A 52 16.65 16.69 7.93
CA VAL A 52 16.07 15.97 6.79
C VAL A 52 14.66 16.51 6.52
N VAL A 53 14.49 17.13 5.35
CA VAL A 53 13.21 17.73 4.93
C VAL A 53 12.47 16.76 4.01
N LEU A 54 11.31 16.27 4.45
CA LEU A 54 10.47 15.37 3.66
C LEU A 54 9.45 16.19 2.86
N SER A 55 9.41 16.00 1.55
CA SER A 55 8.33 16.52 0.69
C SER A 55 7.22 15.50 0.43
N GLY A 56 7.37 14.27 0.95
CA GLY A 56 6.44 13.17 0.76
C GLY A 56 7.05 11.82 1.12
N VAL A 57 6.20 10.86 1.43
CA VAL A 57 6.58 9.50 1.82
C VAL A 57 5.94 8.47 0.90
N THR A 58 6.71 7.46 0.53
CA THR A 58 6.22 6.25 -0.13
C THR A 58 6.53 5.03 0.74
N SER A 59 5.53 4.18 1.03
CA SER A 59 5.72 2.95 1.83
C SER A 59 4.90 1.77 1.30
N ASP A 60 5.08 0.59 1.89
CA ASP A 60 4.29 -0.61 1.60
C ASP A 60 2.80 -0.49 2.04
N GLY A 61 2.45 0.58 2.74
CA GLY A 61 1.12 0.86 3.28
C GLY A 61 0.84 0.18 4.61
N SER A 62 1.87 -0.15 5.40
CA SER A 62 1.66 -0.67 6.75
C SER A 62 0.89 0.34 7.62
N PRO A 63 -0.06 -0.10 8.46
CA PRO A 63 -0.78 0.80 9.36
C PRO A 63 0.14 1.52 10.35
N GLY A 64 1.29 0.91 10.70
CA GLY A 64 2.29 1.52 11.57
C GLY A 64 2.94 2.74 10.94
N ILE A 65 3.45 2.59 9.71
CA ILE A 65 4.08 3.69 8.95
C ILE A 65 3.07 4.81 8.68
N ILE A 66 1.86 4.47 8.22
CA ILE A 66 0.82 5.47 7.90
C ILE A 66 0.52 6.34 9.13
N ARG A 67 0.31 5.71 10.31
CA ARG A 67 0.04 6.46 11.55
C ARG A 67 1.23 7.30 11.99
N ALA A 68 2.44 6.78 11.88
CA ALA A 68 3.64 7.49 12.29
C ALA A 68 3.88 8.73 11.42
N VAL A 69 3.78 8.58 10.10
CA VAL A 69 3.95 9.70 9.17
C VAL A 69 2.84 10.73 9.36
N ALA A 70 1.58 10.30 9.52
CA ALA A 70 0.47 11.23 9.78
C ALA A 70 0.66 12.01 11.09
N THR A 71 1.25 11.38 12.11
CA THR A 71 1.54 12.03 13.39
C THR A 71 2.67 13.06 13.29
N VAL A 72 3.77 12.74 12.59
CA VAL A 72 4.99 13.60 12.56
C VAL A 72 4.96 14.62 11.43
N TYR A 73 4.31 14.29 10.31
CA TYR A 73 4.20 15.09 9.10
C TYR A 73 2.76 15.07 8.55
N PRO A 74 1.81 15.77 9.19
CA PRO A 74 0.41 15.76 8.79
C PRO A 74 0.17 16.36 7.39
N ASP A 75 1.03 17.29 6.95
CA ASP A 75 0.82 18.07 5.73
C ASP A 75 1.53 17.51 4.49
N ILE A 76 2.33 16.45 4.63
CA ILE A 76 3.05 15.87 3.49
C ILE A 76 2.23 14.74 2.84
N PRO A 77 2.29 14.60 1.51
CA PRO A 77 1.62 13.51 0.84
C PRO A 77 2.23 12.16 1.23
N GLN A 78 1.35 11.20 1.50
CA GLN A 78 1.69 9.81 1.72
C GLN A 78 1.15 8.98 0.56
N GLN A 79 2.00 8.12 0.00
CA GLN A 79 1.65 7.27 -1.10
C GLN A 79 2.03 5.82 -0.80
N ARG A 80 1.16 4.89 -1.16
CA ARG A 80 1.52 3.48 -1.17
C ARG A 80 2.35 3.14 -2.42
N CYS A 81 3.42 2.39 -2.24
CA CYS A 81 4.33 1.98 -3.31
C CYS A 81 3.58 1.18 -4.38
N LEU A 82 3.66 1.63 -5.63
CA LEU A 82 2.96 1.01 -6.77
C LEU A 82 3.43 -0.42 -7.03
N VAL A 83 4.71 -0.72 -6.80
CA VAL A 83 5.28 -2.07 -6.90
C VAL A 83 4.66 -3.01 -5.86
N HIS A 84 4.48 -2.54 -4.62
CA HIS A 84 3.81 -3.32 -3.58
C HIS A 84 2.33 -3.55 -3.88
N ILE A 85 1.63 -2.54 -4.42
CA ILE A 85 0.25 -2.68 -4.90
C ILE A 85 0.17 -3.76 -5.99
N GLN A 86 1.04 -3.67 -7.01
CA GLN A 86 1.04 -4.63 -8.11
C GLN A 86 1.30 -6.07 -7.64
N ARG A 87 2.31 -6.27 -6.78
CA ARG A 87 2.63 -7.58 -6.20
C ARG A 87 1.45 -8.17 -5.43
N GLN A 88 0.76 -7.37 -4.62
CA GLN A 88 -0.42 -7.82 -3.87
C GLN A 88 -1.57 -8.23 -4.80
N VAL A 89 -1.81 -7.44 -5.84
CA VAL A 89 -2.87 -7.74 -6.81
C VAL A 89 -2.58 -9.00 -7.60
N LEU A 90 -1.34 -9.18 -8.07
CA LEU A 90 -0.90 -10.41 -8.74
C LEU A 90 -1.07 -11.64 -7.85
N ALA A 91 -0.73 -11.53 -6.57
CA ALA A 91 -0.93 -12.60 -5.60
C ALA A 91 -2.41 -12.94 -5.36
N TRP A 92 -3.32 -11.97 -5.50
CA TRP A 92 -4.75 -12.14 -5.24
C TRP A 92 -5.59 -12.58 -6.45
N LEU A 93 -5.24 -12.11 -7.65
CA LEU A 93 -6.04 -12.30 -8.87
C LEU A 93 -5.44 -13.27 -9.89
N SER A 94 -4.27 -13.86 -9.59
CA SER A 94 -3.39 -14.62 -10.51
C SER A 94 -2.56 -13.73 -11.44
N GLN A 95 -1.46 -14.30 -11.98
CA GLN A 95 -0.56 -13.60 -12.91
C GLN A 95 -1.19 -13.32 -14.28
N ASN A 96 -2.25 -14.04 -14.65
CA ASN A 96 -3.04 -13.84 -15.86
C ASN A 96 -4.50 -13.57 -15.45
N PRO A 97 -4.80 -12.39 -14.88
CA PRO A 97 -6.14 -12.09 -14.45
C PRO A 97 -7.03 -11.98 -15.70
N SER A 98 -7.87 -12.98 -15.93
CA SER A 98 -8.95 -12.95 -16.92
C SER A 98 -10.03 -11.92 -16.59
N THR A 99 -9.88 -11.20 -15.46
CA THR A 99 -10.75 -10.11 -15.05
C THR A 99 -10.13 -8.76 -15.41
N LEU A 100 -10.93 -7.88 -16.03
CA LEU A 100 -10.58 -6.49 -16.39
C LEU A 100 -9.91 -5.71 -15.24
N ALA A 101 -10.24 -6.05 -14.00
CA ALA A 101 -9.68 -5.46 -12.79
C ALA A 101 -8.17 -5.69 -12.61
N GLY A 102 -7.71 -6.92 -12.87
CA GLY A 102 -6.29 -7.23 -12.76
C GLY A 102 -5.49 -6.52 -13.84
N ALA A 103 -6.00 -6.52 -15.07
CA ALA A 103 -5.41 -5.78 -16.18
C ALA A 103 -5.32 -4.26 -15.90
N LEU A 104 -6.38 -3.66 -15.33
CA LEU A 104 -6.36 -2.26 -14.94
C LEU A 104 -5.25 -1.96 -13.94
N ILE A 105 -5.11 -2.76 -12.88
CA ILE A 105 -4.14 -2.51 -11.82
C ILE A 105 -2.70 -2.79 -12.28
N LEU A 106 -2.48 -3.76 -13.18
CA LEU A 106 -1.17 -3.96 -13.82
C LEU A 106 -0.71 -2.74 -14.62
N GLY A 107 -1.66 -1.92 -15.11
CA GLY A 107 -1.38 -0.65 -15.78
C GLY A 107 -0.84 0.46 -14.87
N LEU A 108 -0.84 0.31 -13.54
CA LEU A 108 -0.33 1.34 -12.61
C LEU A 108 1.13 1.71 -12.87
N ASN A 109 1.96 0.70 -13.14
CA ASN A 109 3.40 0.92 -13.36
C ASN A 109 3.73 1.43 -14.77
N GLN A 110 2.72 1.60 -15.62
CA GLN A 110 2.87 2.17 -16.95
C GLN A 110 2.58 3.67 -16.98
N ILE A 111 2.17 4.27 -15.86
CA ILE A 111 1.86 5.69 -15.75
C ILE A 111 3.18 6.49 -15.71
N LYS A 112 3.42 7.31 -16.72
CA LYS A 112 4.64 8.13 -16.87
C LYS A 112 4.39 9.63 -16.73
N ASN A 113 3.14 10.07 -16.89
CA ASN A 113 2.78 11.48 -16.88
C ASN A 113 1.39 11.73 -16.26
N TYR A 114 1.08 13.00 -16.00
CA TYR A 114 -0.19 13.40 -15.38
C TYR A 114 -1.42 13.00 -16.21
N GLN A 115 -1.35 13.08 -17.54
CA GLN A 115 -2.47 12.70 -18.40
C GLN A 115 -2.78 11.20 -18.30
N GLU A 116 -1.74 10.36 -18.29
CA GLU A 116 -1.88 8.91 -18.09
C GLU A 116 -2.42 8.58 -16.70
N LYS A 117 -1.98 9.32 -15.68
CA LYS A 117 -2.50 9.21 -14.32
C LYS A 117 -4.00 9.52 -14.30
N ASP A 118 -4.43 10.62 -14.91
CA ASP A 118 -5.85 11.00 -14.96
C ASP A 118 -6.68 9.97 -15.74
N ARG A 119 -6.19 9.51 -16.90
CA ARG A 119 -6.82 8.43 -17.66
C ARG A 119 -6.95 7.15 -16.83
N PHE A 120 -5.90 6.78 -16.10
CA PHE A 120 -5.93 5.63 -15.21
C PHE A 120 -7.00 5.79 -14.13
N VAL A 121 -7.03 6.93 -13.44
CA VAL A 121 -8.01 7.21 -12.38
C VAL A 121 -9.43 7.11 -12.91
N HIS A 122 -9.73 7.73 -14.06
CA HIS A 122 -11.04 7.62 -14.70
C HIS A 122 -11.42 6.18 -15.02
N ARG A 123 -10.52 5.40 -15.64
CA ARG A 123 -10.78 3.98 -15.93
C ARG A 123 -11.01 3.16 -14.67
N PHE A 124 -10.24 3.40 -13.62
CA PHE A 124 -10.36 2.70 -12.34
C PHE A 124 -11.69 3.02 -11.64
N LEU A 125 -12.09 4.29 -11.60
CA LEU A 125 -13.36 4.72 -11.03
C LEU A 125 -14.56 4.15 -11.81
N ASN A 126 -14.51 4.20 -13.14
CA ASN A 126 -15.55 3.61 -13.99
C ASN A 126 -15.67 2.10 -13.80
N TRP A 127 -14.54 1.39 -13.73
CA TRP A 127 -14.53 -0.04 -13.42
C TRP A 127 -15.16 -0.31 -12.04
N ARG A 128 -14.78 0.46 -11.01
CA ARG A 128 -15.30 0.32 -9.65
C ARG A 128 -16.83 0.49 -9.62
N GLN A 129 -17.35 1.49 -10.34
CA GLN A 129 -18.78 1.76 -10.42
C GLN A 129 -19.53 0.63 -11.13
N ARG A 130 -19.06 0.21 -12.31
CA ARG A 130 -19.68 -0.87 -13.09
C ARG A 130 -19.71 -2.22 -12.35
N ASN A 131 -18.70 -2.47 -11.53
CA ASN A 131 -18.57 -3.73 -10.80
C ASN A 131 -19.10 -3.64 -9.37
N GLU A 132 -19.75 -2.55 -8.96
CA GLU A 132 -20.16 -2.36 -7.57
C GLU A 132 -21.12 -3.45 -7.08
N VAL A 133 -22.13 -3.80 -7.88
CA VAL A 133 -23.11 -4.84 -7.55
C VAL A 133 -22.43 -6.22 -7.48
N PHE A 134 -21.66 -6.56 -8.52
CA PHE A 134 -20.86 -7.79 -8.57
C PHE A 134 -19.96 -7.93 -7.34
N LEU A 135 -19.23 -6.88 -6.96
CA LEU A 135 -18.36 -6.86 -5.78
C LEU A 135 -19.11 -6.93 -4.45
N ARG A 136 -20.44 -6.76 -4.41
CA ARG A 136 -21.26 -6.89 -3.21
C ARG A 136 -21.89 -8.29 -3.06
N GLU A 137 -21.77 -9.15 -4.08
CA GLU A 137 -22.27 -10.52 -4.04
C GLU A 137 -21.71 -11.31 -2.84
N ARG A 138 -22.59 -12.09 -2.21
CA ARG A 138 -22.30 -12.87 -1.01
C ARG A 138 -22.61 -14.34 -1.26
N SER A 139 -21.77 -15.20 -0.73
CA SER A 139 -21.93 -16.66 -0.72
C SER A 139 -22.09 -17.13 0.71
N LEU A 140 -22.99 -18.07 0.95
CA LEU A 140 -23.18 -18.68 2.26
C LEU A 140 -22.00 -19.61 2.58
N VAL A 141 -21.55 -19.59 3.84
CA VAL A 141 -20.48 -20.44 4.33
C VAL A 141 -21.11 -21.71 4.90
N GLY A 142 -21.23 -22.73 4.05
CA GLY A 142 -21.81 -24.01 4.44
C GLY A 142 -23.34 -24.01 4.55
N VAL A 143 -23.93 -25.19 4.44
CA VAL A 143 -25.39 -25.39 4.29
C VAL A 143 -26.16 -25.05 5.58
N LYS A 144 -25.52 -25.15 6.75
CA LYS A 144 -26.16 -24.99 8.08
C LYS A 144 -25.81 -23.71 8.83
N SER A 145 -24.91 -22.87 8.30
CA SER A 145 -24.50 -21.64 8.98
C SER A 145 -25.15 -20.41 8.35
N LYS A 146 -25.61 -19.47 9.18
CA LYS A 146 -26.03 -18.12 8.74
C LYS A 146 -24.83 -17.22 8.40
N GLN A 147 -23.61 -17.75 8.40
CA GLN A 147 -22.42 -16.99 8.06
C GLN A 147 -22.30 -16.85 6.55
N TRP A 148 -21.98 -15.65 6.09
CA TRP A 148 -21.76 -15.36 4.68
C TRP A 148 -20.36 -14.77 4.48
N ARG A 149 -19.83 -14.93 3.28
CA ARG A 149 -18.59 -14.28 2.82
C ARG A 149 -18.85 -13.63 1.48
N TYR A 150 -18.09 -12.59 1.15
CA TYR A 150 -18.15 -12.02 -0.20
C TYR A 150 -17.65 -13.04 -1.22
N ALA A 151 -18.39 -13.22 -2.30
CA ALA A 151 -18.02 -14.13 -3.39
C ALA A 151 -16.66 -13.76 -3.99
N HIS A 152 -16.44 -12.45 -4.22
CA HIS A 152 -15.25 -11.92 -4.89
C HIS A 152 -14.26 -11.29 -3.92
N ARG A 153 -13.91 -11.98 -2.83
CA ARG A 153 -13.10 -11.42 -1.72
C ARG A 153 -11.77 -10.81 -2.19
N ASN A 154 -11.04 -11.48 -3.07
CA ASN A 154 -9.74 -11.03 -3.56
C ASN A 154 -9.87 -9.78 -4.44
N LEU A 155 -10.87 -9.74 -5.32
CA LEU A 155 -11.18 -8.58 -6.16
C LEU A 155 -11.57 -7.35 -5.33
N ARG A 156 -12.32 -7.56 -4.23
CA ARG A 156 -12.64 -6.49 -3.27
C ARG A 156 -11.42 -5.96 -2.53
N ARG A 157 -10.43 -6.80 -2.25
CA ARG A 157 -9.17 -6.36 -1.64
C ARG A 157 -8.39 -5.44 -2.58
N CYS A 158 -8.31 -5.78 -3.87
CA CYS A 158 -7.69 -4.93 -4.88
C CYS A 158 -8.32 -3.52 -4.94
N ARG A 159 -9.65 -3.43 -4.80
CA ARG A 159 -10.37 -2.15 -4.74
C ARG A 159 -9.91 -1.26 -3.58
N ALA A 160 -9.46 -1.85 -2.47
CA ALA A 160 -9.11 -1.16 -1.23
C ALA A 160 -7.63 -0.72 -1.15
N LEU A 161 -6.85 -0.86 -2.23
CA LEU A 161 -5.40 -0.59 -2.26
C LEU A 161 -5.02 0.88 -2.55
N HIS A 162 -5.94 1.83 -2.36
CA HIS A 162 -5.69 3.27 -2.56
C HIS A 162 -4.89 3.88 -1.41
#